data_AF-A0A1G9I636-F1
#
_entry.id   AF-A0A1G9I636-F1
#
_cell.length_a   1.000
_cell.length_b   1.000
_cell.length_c   1.000
_cell.angle_alpha   90.00
_cell.angle_beta   90.00
_cell.angle_gamma   90.00
#
_symmetry.space_group_name_H-M   'P 1'
#
loop_
_entity.id
_entity.type
_entity.pdbx_description
1 polymer ?
#
loop_
_entity_poly.entity_id
_entity_poly.type
_entity_poly.pdbx_seq_one_letter_code
_entity_poly.pdbx_strand_id
1 'polypeptide(L)'
;MARKISVKPVERIELEFADGTKKDILFSAASVATLDEEFDGALKVVSKIQTQPYETGAKIIYAGMKVCDDSITLDEVKALTVEMPFDIIMELIEEFTNNLSKTMNKKDIGAFKKDFIKEILQNMK
;
A
#
# COMPACT_ATOMS: atom_id res chain seq x y z
N MET A 1 -26.60 -23.82 -13.93
CA MET A 1 -25.97 -22.57 -14.43
C MET A 1 -24.59 -22.46 -13.80
N ALA A 2 -23.52 -22.35 -14.60
CA ALA A 2 -22.17 -22.20 -14.07
C ALA A 2 -21.94 -20.75 -13.65
N ARG A 3 -21.56 -20.51 -12.39
CA ARG A 3 -21.25 -19.18 -11.87
C ARG A 3 -19.89 -18.75 -12.42
N LYS A 4 -19.87 -17.72 -13.27
CA LYS A 4 -18.63 -17.13 -13.78
C LYS A 4 -18.11 -16.13 -12.75
N ILE A 5 -16.95 -16.41 -12.16
CA ILE A 5 -16.25 -15.50 -11.25
C ILE A 5 -15.10 -14.87 -12.05
N SER A 6 -15.08 -13.54 -12.14
CA SER A 6 -13.98 -12.80 -12.77
C SER A 6 -12.91 -12.55 -11.73
N VAL A 7 -11.71 -13.06 -11.96
CA VAL A 7 -10.54 -12.82 -11.11
C VAL A 7 -9.59 -11.91 -11.88
N LYS A 8 -9.09 -10.85 -11.23
CA LYS A 8 -8.02 -10.02 -11.82
C LYS A 8 -6.66 -10.58 -11.41
N PRO A 9 -5.66 -10.58 -12.31
CA PRO A 9 -4.30 -10.93 -11.95
C PRO A 9 -3.77 -9.93 -10.92
N VAL A 10 -3.00 -10.45 -9.95
CA VAL A 10 -2.26 -9.63 -8.99
C VAL A 10 -0.87 -9.43 -9.56
N GLU A 11 -0.40 -8.18 -9.58
CA GLU A 11 0.92 -7.84 -10.10
C GLU A 11 1.95 -7.91 -8.97
N ARG A 12 3.05 -8.63 -9.23
CA ARG A 12 4.20 -8.74 -8.34
C ARG A 12 5.21 -7.68 -8.72
N ILE A 13 5.65 -6.91 -7.75
CA ILE A 13 6.68 -5.89 -7.91
C ILE A 13 7.97 -6.44 -7.30
N GLU A 14 9.05 -6.46 -8.08
CA GLU A 14 10.38 -6.83 -7.60
C GLU A 14 11.17 -5.53 -7.35
N LEU A 15 11.60 -5.32 -6.12
CA LEU A 15 12.55 -4.28 -5.74
C LEU A 15 13.96 -4.86 -5.83
N GLU A 16 14.79 -4.27 -6.68
CA GLU A 16 16.23 -4.59 -6.77
C GLU A 16 17.03 -3.43 -6.16
N PHE A 17 17.73 -3.73 -5.08
CA PHE A 17 18.60 -2.78 -4.38
C PHE A 17 20.01 -2.80 -4.97
N ALA A 18 20.78 -1.73 -4.75
CA ALA A 18 22.10 -1.55 -5.34
C ALA A 18 23.14 -2.59 -4.87
N ASP A 19 22.90 -3.24 -3.74
CA ASP A 19 23.70 -4.33 -3.19
C ASP A 19 23.37 -5.71 -3.82
N GLY A 20 22.40 -5.76 -4.75
CA GLY A 20 21.91 -6.98 -5.39
C GLY A 20 20.83 -7.70 -4.58
N THR A 21 20.41 -7.15 -3.44
CA THR A 21 19.26 -7.67 -2.69
C THR A 21 18.00 -7.50 -3.52
N LYS A 22 17.21 -8.56 -3.63
CA LYS A 22 15.89 -8.55 -4.29
C LYS A 22 14.80 -8.78 -3.25
N LYS A 23 13.75 -7.97 -3.29
CA LYS A 23 12.58 -8.10 -2.43
C LYS A 23 11.31 -8.06 -3.26
N ASP A 24 10.39 -8.94 -2.93
CA ASP A 24 9.11 -9.03 -3.61
C ASP A 24 8.01 -8.35 -2.83
N ILE A 25 7.14 -7.68 -3.56
CA ILE A 25 5.97 -6.99 -3.03
C ILE A 25 4.75 -7.47 -3.82
N LEU A 26 3.69 -7.82 -3.09
CA LEU A 26 2.41 -8.19 -3.68
C LEU A 26 1.26 -7.43 -3.03
N PHE A 27 0.68 -6.49 -3.78
CA PHE A 27 -0.50 -5.75 -3.32
C PHE A 27 -1.79 -6.51 -3.69
N SER A 28 -2.38 -7.16 -2.70
CA SER A 28 -3.59 -7.97 -2.85
C SER A 28 -4.59 -7.68 -1.72
N ALA A 29 -5.71 -8.40 -1.71
CA ALA A 29 -6.63 -8.35 -0.56
C ALA A 29 -5.94 -8.74 0.76
N ALA A 30 -4.90 -9.60 0.70
CA ALA A 30 -4.14 -10.00 1.89
C ALA A 30 -3.32 -8.82 2.45
N SER A 31 -2.67 -8.01 1.61
CA SER A 31 -1.94 -6.83 2.11
C SER A 31 -2.89 -5.79 2.71
N VAL A 32 -4.12 -5.67 2.20
CA VAL A 32 -5.14 -4.81 2.82
C VAL A 32 -5.52 -5.36 4.20
N ALA A 33 -5.76 -6.67 4.31
CA ALA A 33 -6.04 -7.32 5.58
C ALA A 33 -4.91 -7.13 6.59
N THR A 34 -3.64 -7.24 6.17
CA THR A 34 -2.49 -6.95 7.05
C THR A 34 -2.54 -5.53 7.62
N LEU A 35 -2.92 -4.53 6.81
CA LEU A 35 -3.06 -3.16 7.31
C LEU A 35 -4.25 -2.99 8.28
N ASP A 36 -5.33 -3.74 8.07
CA ASP A 36 -6.50 -3.73 8.95
C ASP A 36 -6.26 -4.47 10.27
N GLU A 37 -5.46 -5.53 10.26
CA GLU A 37 -5.17 -6.37 11.43
C GLU A 37 -4.06 -5.81 12.31
N GLU A 38 -2.98 -5.28 11.70
CA GLU A 38 -1.77 -4.88 12.43
C GLU A 38 -1.65 -3.37 12.68
N PHE A 39 -2.51 -2.57 12.06
CA PHE A 39 -2.46 -1.11 12.15
C PHE A 39 -3.87 -0.50 12.31
N ASP A 40 -3.99 0.82 12.10
CA ASP A 40 -5.24 1.56 12.32
C ASP A 40 -6.32 1.33 11.23
N GLY A 41 -6.07 0.43 10.27
CA GLY A 41 -6.88 0.23 9.06
C GLY A 41 -6.22 0.76 7.79
N ALA A 42 -6.37 0.06 6.68
CA ALA A 42 -5.80 0.42 5.37
C ALA A 42 -6.16 1.84 4.95
N LEU A 43 -7.42 2.24 5.11
CA LEU A 43 -7.89 3.59 4.79
C LEU A 43 -7.20 4.68 5.62
N LYS A 44 -7.02 4.44 6.92
CA LYS A 44 -6.37 5.41 7.81
C LYS A 44 -4.87 5.47 7.60
N VAL A 45 -4.25 4.36 7.17
CA VAL A 45 -2.84 4.37 6.77
C VAL A 45 -2.69 5.24 5.53
N VAL A 46 -3.50 5.03 4.47
CA VAL A 46 -3.42 5.81 3.23
C VAL A 46 -3.79 7.29 3.46
N SER A 47 -4.68 7.65 4.39
CA SER A 47 -4.96 9.06 4.67
C SER A 47 -3.74 9.82 5.24
N LYS A 48 -2.79 9.13 5.88
CA LYS A 48 -1.58 9.72 6.46
C LYS A 48 -0.47 9.99 5.45
N ILE A 49 -0.64 9.68 4.16
CA ILE A 49 0.38 9.91 3.12
C ILE A 49 0.89 11.36 3.12
N GLN A 50 0.00 12.35 3.32
CA GLN A 50 0.36 13.76 3.22
C GLN A 50 1.24 14.24 4.38
N THR A 51 0.98 13.74 5.57
CA THR A 51 1.65 14.19 6.79
C THR A 51 2.84 13.31 7.14
N GLN A 52 2.80 12.04 6.73
CA GLN A 52 3.78 11.01 7.09
C GLN A 52 4.04 10.05 5.91
N PRO A 53 4.55 10.53 4.76
CA PRO A 53 4.68 9.70 3.56
C PRO A 53 5.64 8.52 3.74
N TYR A 54 6.77 8.71 4.43
CA TYR A 54 7.73 7.64 4.68
C TYR A 54 7.19 6.57 5.64
N GLU A 55 6.53 6.98 6.73
CA GLU A 55 5.94 6.03 7.67
C GLU A 55 4.77 5.27 7.02
N THR A 56 3.97 5.97 6.21
CA THR A 56 2.86 5.38 5.47
C THR A 56 3.37 4.41 4.40
N GLY A 57 4.40 4.82 3.64
CA GLY A 57 5.08 3.98 2.67
C GLY A 57 5.63 2.71 3.31
N ALA A 58 6.34 2.84 4.44
CA ALA A 58 6.89 1.68 5.15
C ALA A 58 5.82 0.68 5.58
N LYS A 59 4.66 1.15 6.07
CA LYS A 59 3.53 0.27 6.43
C LYS A 59 2.93 -0.43 5.22
N ILE A 60 2.74 0.29 4.11
CA ILE A 60 2.19 -0.25 2.86
C ILE A 60 3.15 -1.27 2.26
N ILE A 61 4.44 -0.94 2.16
CA ILE A 61 5.49 -1.82 1.67
C ILE A 61 5.58 -3.06 2.54
N TYR A 62 5.55 -2.90 3.87
CA TYR A 62 5.55 -4.01 4.82
C TYR A 62 4.38 -4.95 4.58
N ALA A 63 3.17 -4.41 4.44
CA ALA A 63 1.99 -5.22 4.16
C ALA A 63 2.09 -5.96 2.82
N GLY A 64 2.68 -5.35 1.79
CA GLY A 64 2.91 -5.99 0.50
C GLY A 64 4.02 -7.05 0.52
N MET A 65 5.11 -6.82 1.27
CA MET A 65 6.21 -7.77 1.43
C MET A 65 5.79 -8.97 2.29
N LYS A 66 4.99 -8.73 3.34
CA LYS A 66 4.55 -9.77 4.26
C LYS A 66 3.69 -10.84 3.58
N VAL A 67 2.94 -10.45 2.54
CA VAL A 67 2.19 -11.39 1.69
C VAL A 67 3.12 -12.37 0.97
N CYS A 68 4.36 -11.97 0.67
CA CYS A 68 5.36 -12.82 0.04
C CYS A 68 6.25 -13.57 1.04
N ASP A 69 6.51 -12.96 2.19
CA ASP A 69 7.42 -13.46 3.22
C ASP A 69 6.94 -13.05 4.62
N ASP A 70 6.33 -13.99 5.35
CA ASP A 70 5.82 -13.77 6.71
C ASP A 70 6.91 -13.47 7.75
N SER A 71 8.19 -13.67 7.42
CA SER A 71 9.30 -13.37 8.34
C SER A 71 9.69 -11.90 8.35
N ILE A 72 9.21 -11.10 7.38
CA ILE A 72 9.54 -9.68 7.29
C ILE A 72 8.99 -8.92 8.50
N THR A 73 9.80 -8.00 9.02
CA THR A 73 9.41 -7.12 10.11
C THR A 73 9.22 -5.68 9.64
N LEU A 74 8.36 -4.94 10.33
CA LEU A 74 8.14 -3.53 10.02
C LEU A 74 9.42 -2.70 10.17
N ASP A 75 10.30 -3.04 11.13
CA ASP A 75 11.52 -2.28 11.37
C ASP A 75 12.57 -2.50 10.26
N GLU A 76 12.66 -3.71 9.72
CA GLU A 76 13.45 -3.97 8.49
C GLU A 76 12.93 -3.13 7.33
N VAL A 77 11.62 -3.08 7.13
CA VAL A 77 11.02 -2.32 6.03
C VAL A 77 11.19 -0.81 6.22
N LYS A 78 11.11 -0.30 7.44
CA LYS A 78 11.43 1.11 7.74
C LYS A 78 12.87 1.44 7.35
N ALA A 79 13.82 0.57 7.69
CA ALA A 79 15.22 0.77 7.31
C ALA A 79 15.38 0.83 5.79
N LEU A 80 14.75 -0.09 5.05
CA LEU A 80 14.74 -0.08 3.58
C LEU A 80 14.09 1.20 3.02
N THR A 81 12.99 1.64 3.61
CA THR A 81 12.22 2.80 3.14
C THR A 81 12.99 4.11 3.29
N VAL A 82 13.91 4.22 4.25
CA VAL A 82 14.78 5.39 4.40
C VAL A 82 15.80 5.49 3.26
N GLU A 83 16.23 4.37 2.70
CA GLU A 83 17.20 4.32 1.59
C GLU A 83 16.53 4.44 0.21
N MET A 84 15.20 4.29 0.14
CA MET A 84 14.46 4.38 -1.11
C MET A 84 14.26 5.85 -1.55
N PRO A 85 14.42 6.14 -2.85
CA PRO A 85 14.01 7.41 -3.42
C PRO A 85 12.53 7.69 -3.17
N PHE A 86 12.20 8.95 -2.86
CA PHE A 86 10.83 9.35 -2.50
C PHE A 86 9.81 9.05 -3.61
N ASP A 87 10.19 9.23 -4.87
CA ASP A 87 9.38 8.93 -6.04
C ASP A 87 9.01 7.44 -6.12
N ILE A 88 9.94 6.54 -5.82
CA ILE A 88 9.68 5.09 -5.76
C ILE A 88 8.70 4.76 -4.63
N ILE A 89 8.84 5.38 -3.46
CA ILE A 89 7.90 5.21 -2.34
C ILE A 89 6.49 5.63 -2.77
N MET A 90 6.37 6.78 -3.45
CA MET A 90 5.09 7.28 -3.93
C MET A 90 4.48 6.37 -5.00
N GLU A 91 5.29 5.80 -5.90
CA GLU A 91 4.83 4.84 -6.91
C GLU A 91 4.24 3.58 -6.26
N LEU A 92 4.91 3.03 -5.24
CA LEU A 92 4.43 1.87 -4.49
C LEU A 92 3.12 2.17 -3.73
N ILE A 93 3.02 3.36 -3.15
CA ILE A 93 1.80 3.84 -2.49
C ILE A 93 0.64 3.99 -3.49
N GLU A 94 0.92 4.51 -4.68
CA GLU A 94 -0.07 4.66 -5.75
C GLU A 94 -0.56 3.28 -6.22
N GLU A 95 0.34 2.32 -6.43
CA GLU A 95 -0.03 0.98 -6.86
C GLU A 95 -0.85 0.24 -5.79
N PHE A 96 -0.48 0.39 -4.51
CA PHE A 96 -1.31 -0.11 -3.42
C PHE A 96 -2.70 0.54 -3.42
N THR A 97 -2.79 1.86 -3.57
CA THR A 97 -4.07 2.60 -3.57
C THR A 97 -4.94 2.19 -4.76
N ASN A 98 -4.33 1.95 -5.92
CA ASN A 98 -5.00 1.42 -7.09
C ASN A 98 -5.59 0.04 -6.81
N ASN A 99 -4.85 -0.85 -6.14
CA ASN A 99 -5.36 -2.17 -5.74
C ASN A 99 -6.44 -2.09 -4.64
N LEU A 100 -6.26 -1.23 -3.66
CA LEU A 100 -7.25 -0.96 -2.61
C LEU A 100 -8.59 -0.48 -3.19
N SER A 101 -8.54 0.39 -4.19
CA SER A 101 -9.75 0.83 -4.91
C SER A 101 -10.41 -0.28 -5.75
N LYS A 102 -9.71 -1.37 -6.05
CA LYS A 102 -10.29 -2.53 -6.76
C LYS A 102 -10.90 -3.53 -5.79
N THR A 103 -10.41 -3.60 -4.55
CA THR A 103 -10.90 -4.53 -3.51
C THR A 103 -12.07 -3.96 -2.70
N MET A 104 -12.20 -2.64 -2.61
CA MET A 104 -13.31 -1.99 -1.89
C MET A 104 -14.58 -1.79 -2.74
N ASN A 105 -15.74 -1.69 -2.09
CA ASN A 105 -17.00 -1.36 -2.77
C ASN A 105 -17.01 0.10 -3.25
N LYS A 106 -17.67 0.36 -4.39
CA LYS A 106 -17.75 1.72 -5.02
C LYS A 106 -18.19 2.84 -4.07
N LYS A 107 -19.01 2.53 -3.06
CA LYS A 107 -19.50 3.50 -2.08
C LYS A 107 -18.38 3.98 -1.14
N ASP A 108 -17.52 3.07 -0.70
CA ASP A 108 -16.44 3.36 0.24
C ASP A 108 -15.29 4.11 -0.45
N ILE A 109 -15.05 3.80 -1.72
CA ILE A 109 -14.07 4.51 -2.58
C ILE A 109 -14.49 5.97 -2.80
N GLY A 110 -15.78 6.22 -3.05
CA GLY A 110 -16.30 7.57 -3.27
C GLY A 110 -16.19 8.46 -2.04
N ALA A 111 -16.46 7.90 -0.85
CA ALA A 111 -16.25 8.59 0.42
C ALA A 111 -14.76 8.87 0.65
N PHE A 112 -13.92 7.84 0.51
CA PHE A 112 -12.47 7.95 0.70
C PHE A 112 -11.82 8.99 -0.23
N LYS A 113 -12.09 8.94 -1.55
CA LYS A 113 -11.53 9.92 -2.50
C LYS A 113 -11.98 11.35 -2.17
N LYS A 114 -13.21 11.54 -1.72
CA LYS A 114 -13.75 12.85 -1.37
C LYS A 114 -13.07 13.43 -0.13
N ASP A 115 -12.85 12.61 0.88
CA ASP A 115 -12.19 13.02 2.12
C ASP A 115 -10.69 13.23 1.89
N PHE A 116 -10.04 12.35 1.12
CA PHE A 116 -8.66 12.49 0.70
C PHE A 116 -8.43 13.80 -0.08
N ILE A 117 -9.24 14.10 -1.12
CA ILE A 117 -9.12 15.35 -1.90
C ILE A 117 -9.35 16.59 -1.02
N LYS A 118 -10.31 16.55 -0.09
CA LYS A 118 -10.54 17.66 0.84
C LYS A 118 -9.32 17.92 1.73
N GLU A 119 -8.70 16.86 2.23
CA GLU A 119 -7.51 16.94 3.08
C GLU A 119 -6.32 17.53 2.30
N ILE A 120 -6.11 17.13 1.04
CA ILE A 120 -5.09 17.72 0.14
C ILE A 120 -5.31 19.23 0.01
N LEU A 121 -6.55 19.64 -0.28
CA LEU A 121 -6.89 21.03 -0.55
C LEU A 121 -6.82 21.94 0.69
N GLN A 122 -6.96 21.36 1.89
CA GLN A 122 -6.85 22.09 3.16
C GLN A 122 -5.40 22.29 3.60
N ASN A 123 -4.51 21.34 3.30
CA ASN A 123 -3.10 21.40 3.68
C ASN A 123 -2.20 22.14 2.66
N MET A 124 -2.75 22.53 1.50
CA MET A 124 -2.06 23.36 0.48
C MET A 124 -2.36 24.88 0.60
N LYS A 125 -3.02 25.33 1.67
CA LYS A 125 -3.20 26.76 1.99
C LYS A 125 -2.28 27.18 3.12
#